data_AF-A0A7X8WRV9-F1
#
_entry.id   AF-A0A7X8WRV9-F1
#
_cell.length_a   1.000
_cell.length_b   1.000
_cell.length_c   1.000
_cell.angle_alpha   90.00
_cell.angle_beta   90.00
_cell.angle_gamma   90.00
#
_symmetry.space_group_name_H-M   'P 1'
#
loop_
_entity.id
_entity.type
_entity.pdbx_description
1 polymer ?
#
loop_
_entity_poly.entity_id
_entity_poly.type
_entity_poly.pdbx_seq_one_letter_code
_entity_poly.pdbx_strand_id
1 'polypeptide(L)'
;TIAQTPRTRNQQSGEWVDDETLWVRASVWRDVAENVAESLTKGMRVVAHGRLKARSFETKEGQQRTNWELDVDEIGPSLRWATAQVNRTPRSGGGGGFGGGGQGAPGGNWGGAPAGGGGGWGQPAPSNDPWGGGGSAGSWDQGNDSPPPF
;
A
#
# COMPACT_ATOMS: atom_id res chain seq x y z
N THR A 1 -11.60 -2.10 21.61
CA THR A 1 -12.70 -3.06 21.33
C THR A 1 -13.36 -2.66 20.05
N ILE A 2 -13.65 -3.64 19.20
CA ILE A 2 -14.38 -3.47 17.93
C ILE A 2 -15.77 -4.06 18.11
N ALA A 3 -16.80 -3.33 17.69
CA ALA A 3 -18.17 -3.82 17.61
C ALA A 3 -18.50 -4.15 16.15
N GLN A 4 -18.98 -5.36 15.92
CA GLN A 4 -19.46 -5.81 14.61
C GLN A 4 -20.94 -6.14 14.73
N THR A 5 -21.77 -5.29 14.14
CA THR A 5 -23.23 -5.46 14.08
C THR A 5 -23.60 -5.88 12.65
N PRO A 6 -23.94 -7.16 12.41
CA PRO A 6 -24.47 -7.59 11.12
C PRO A 6 -25.80 -6.90 10.85
N ARG A 7 -26.09 -6.61 9.58
CA ARG A 7 -27.44 -6.24 9.14
C ARG A 7 -27.97 -7.33 8.23
N THR A 8 -29.15 -7.85 8.57
CA THR A 8 -29.84 -8.89 7.80
C THR A 8 -31.13 -8.32 7.24
N ARG A 9 -31.49 -8.70 6.01
CA ARG A 9 -32.74 -8.24 5.39
C ARG A 9 -33.90 -9.12 5.84
N ASN A 10 -34.91 -8.53 6.47
CA ASN A 10 -36.15 -9.22 6.82
C ASN A 10 -36.90 -9.58 5.52
N GLN A 11 -37.21 -10.86 5.34
CA GLN A 11 -37.84 -11.35 4.10
C GLN A 11 -39.32 -10.97 3.99
N GLN A 12 -40.00 -10.66 5.11
CA GLN A 12 -41.41 -10.29 5.12
C GLN A 12 -41.60 -8.78 4.89
N SER A 13 -40.85 -7.93 5.59
CA SER A 13 -40.96 -6.47 5.45
C SER A 13 -40.01 -5.89 4.39
N GLY A 14 -38.98 -6.63 3.97
CA GLY A 14 -37.95 -6.16 3.06
C GLY A 14 -36.93 -5.20 3.69
N GLU A 15 -37.09 -4.85 4.97
CA GLU A 15 -36.26 -3.91 5.72
C GLU A 15 -34.95 -4.53 6.21
N TRP A 16 -33.92 -3.71 6.37
CA TRP A 16 -32.64 -4.13 6.96
C TRP A 16 -32.67 -3.95 8.46
N VAL A 17 -32.58 -5.06 9.19
CA VAL A 17 -32.60 -5.09 10.65
C VAL A 17 -31.20 -5.39 11.16
N ASP A 18 -30.82 -4.72 12.24
CA ASP A 18 -29.56 -4.95 12.94
C ASP A 18 -29.67 -6.20 13.81
N ASP A 19 -28.68 -7.08 13.72
CA ASP A 19 -28.61 -8.34 14.46
C ASP A 19 -27.77 -8.18 15.75
N GLU A 20 -27.57 -9.28 16.48
CA GLU A 20 -26.72 -9.31 17.66
C GLU A 20 -25.31 -8.77 17.35
N THR A 21 -24.85 -7.84 18.19
CA THR A 21 -23.53 -7.23 18.04
C THR A 21 -22.46 -8.10 18.68
N LEU A 22 -21.50 -8.54 17.86
CA LEU A 22 -20.28 -9.17 18.34
C LEU A 22 -19.30 -8.10 18.84
N TRP A 23 -18.80 -8.26 20.06
CA TRP A 23 -17.79 -7.41 20.65
C TRP A 23 -16.46 -8.15 20.75
N VAL A 24 -15.43 -7.65 20.07
CA VAL A 24 -14.09 -8.26 20.06
C VAL A 24 -13.08 -7.33 20.70
N ARG A 25 -12.33 -7.85 21.68
CA ARG A 25 -11.17 -7.13 22.23
C ARG A 25 -10.03 -7.24 21.22
N ALA A 26 -9.65 -6.12 20.63
CA ALA A 26 -8.54 -6.03 19.68
C ALA A 26 -7.33 -5.38 20.35
N SER A 27 -6.15 -5.98 20.17
CA SER A 27 -4.86 -5.49 20.68
C SER A 27 -3.89 -5.30 19.52
N VAL A 28 -3.20 -4.17 19.49
CA VAL A 28 -2.20 -3.81 18.46
C VAL A 28 -0.96 -3.26 19.17
N TRP A 29 0.21 -3.45 18.57
CA TRP A 29 1.50 -3.17 19.23
C TRP A 29 2.46 -2.42 18.29
N ARG A 30 3.55 -1.90 18.89
CA ARG A 30 4.65 -1.20 18.19
C ARG A 30 4.14 0.04 17.44
N ASP A 31 4.82 0.43 16.37
CA ASP A 31 4.54 1.61 15.54
C ASP A 31 3.08 1.64 15.05
N VAL A 32 2.45 0.48 14.81
CA VAL A 32 1.04 0.42 14.40
C VAL A 32 0.12 0.93 15.51
N ALA A 33 0.45 0.68 16.78
CA ALA A 33 -0.34 1.18 17.90
C ALA A 33 -0.29 2.72 18.00
N GLU A 34 0.87 3.31 17.74
CA GLU A 34 1.05 4.77 17.71
C GLU A 34 0.25 5.39 16.57
N ASN A 35 0.39 4.85 15.35
CA ASN A 35 -0.38 5.31 14.18
C ASN A 35 -1.90 5.18 14.42
N VAL A 36 -2.35 4.11 15.08
CA VAL A 36 -3.76 3.91 15.46
C VAL A 36 -4.23 4.96 16.45
N ALA A 37 -3.43 5.28 17.47
CA ALA A 37 -3.77 6.28 18.47
C ALA A 37 -3.91 7.68 17.84
N GLU A 38 -3.10 8.00 16.83
CA GLU A 38 -3.18 9.26 16.09
C GLU A 38 -4.33 9.30 15.07
N SER A 39 -4.63 8.17 14.43
CA SER A 39 -5.53 8.12 13.27
C SER A 39 -6.97 7.76 13.61
N LEU A 40 -7.21 7.00 14.68
CA LEU A 40 -8.50 6.40 14.97
C LEU A 40 -9.09 6.91 16.29
N THR A 41 -10.39 7.22 16.28
CA THR A 41 -11.14 7.61 17.47
C THR A 41 -12.37 6.74 17.66
N LYS A 42 -13.02 6.87 18.83
CA LYS A 42 -14.25 6.13 19.15
C LYS A 42 -15.32 6.38 18.09
N GLY A 43 -15.97 5.31 17.65
CA GLY A 43 -17.08 5.37 16.68
C GLY A 43 -16.65 5.29 15.22
N MET A 44 -15.34 5.39 14.93
CA MET A 44 -14.84 5.16 13.58
C MET A 44 -15.06 3.71 13.15
N ARG A 45 -15.53 3.55 11.91
CA ARG A 45 -15.59 2.24 11.27
C ARG A 45 -14.20 1.83 10.84
N VAL A 46 -13.79 0.61 11.15
CA VAL A 46 -12.47 0.07 10.84
C VAL A 46 -12.57 -1.23 10.06
N VAL A 47 -11.52 -1.55 9.33
CA VAL A 47 -11.22 -2.90 8.86
C VAL A 47 -9.94 -3.33 9.58
N ALA A 48 -9.99 -4.46 10.26
CA ALA A 48 -8.86 -5.01 11.00
C ALA A 48 -8.60 -6.45 10.55
N HIS A 49 -7.34 -6.79 10.41
CA HIS A 49 -6.85 -8.12 10.05
C HIS A 49 -5.82 -8.57 11.09
N GLY A 50 -5.85 -9.85 11.43
CA GLY A 50 -4.96 -10.40 12.44
C GLY A 50 -5.35 -11.80 12.89
N ARG A 51 -4.86 -12.20 14.06
CA ARG A 51 -5.02 -13.54 14.62
C ARG A 51 -6.08 -13.55 15.71
N LEU A 52 -7.11 -14.37 15.54
CA LEU A 52 -8.12 -14.60 16.55
C LEU A 52 -7.59 -15.57 17.62
N LYS A 53 -7.72 -15.21 18.89
CA LYS A 53 -7.32 -16.00 20.05
C LYS A 53 -8.51 -16.24 20.95
N ALA A 54 -8.71 -17.50 21.34
CA ALA A 54 -9.61 -17.87 22.42
C ALA A 54 -8.85 -17.80 23.74
N ARG A 55 -9.34 -17.02 24.69
CA ARG A 55 -8.80 -16.96 26.05
C ARG A 55 -9.84 -17.47 27.04
N SER A 56 -9.55 -18.62 27.65
CA SER A 56 -10.34 -19.15 28.75
C SER A 56 -9.93 -18.48 30.05
N PHE A 57 -10.91 -18.08 30.85
CA PHE A 57 -10.70 -17.56 32.20
C PHE A 57 -11.78 -18.08 33.13
N GLU A 58 -11.43 -18.23 34.40
CA GLU A 58 -12.37 -18.61 35.46
C GLU A 58 -13.03 -17.35 36.01
N THR A 59 -14.36 -17.35 36.06
CA THR A 59 -15.10 -16.29 36.76
C THR A 59 -14.95 -16.46 38.27
N LYS A 60 -15.27 -15.41 39.04
CA LYS A 60 -15.27 -15.48 40.52
C LYS A 60 -16.22 -16.56 41.08
N GLU A 61 -17.12 -17.06 40.26
CA GLU A 61 -18.12 -18.10 40.57
C GLU A 61 -17.64 -19.51 40.15
N GLY A 62 -16.39 -19.65 39.70
CA GLY A 62 -15.81 -20.94 39.28
C GLY A 62 -16.20 -21.39 37.87
N GLN A 63 -16.88 -20.55 37.08
CA GLN A 63 -17.26 -20.91 35.71
C GLN A 63 -16.13 -20.58 34.74
N GLN A 64 -15.74 -21.55 33.91
CA GLN A 64 -14.84 -21.27 32.78
C GLN A 64 -15.62 -20.57 31.66
N ARG A 65 -15.20 -19.35 31.30
CA ARG A 65 -15.70 -18.62 30.14
C ARG A 65 -14.61 -18.44 29.12
N THR A 66 -14.98 -18.46 27.84
CA THR A 66 -14.07 -18.20 26.73
C THR A 66 -14.38 -16.84 26.14
N ASN A 67 -13.39 -15.96 26.09
CA ASN A 67 -13.47 -14.71 25.34
C ASN A 67 -12.66 -14.80 24.05
N TRP A 68 -13.20 -14.20 23.00
CA TRP A 68 -12.50 -14.04 21.73
C TRP A 68 -11.77 -12.69 21.71
N GLU A 69 -10.46 -12.75 21.47
CA GLU A 69 -9.59 -11.58 21.34
C GLU A 69 -8.93 -11.60 19.96
N LEU A 70 -8.65 -10.42 19.40
CA LEU A 70 -8.00 -10.24 18.11
C LEU A 70 -6.63 -9.59 18.33
N ASP A 71 -5.57 -10.31 18.01
CA ASP A 71 -4.24 -9.72 17.86
C ASP A 71 -4.13 -9.15 16.46
N VAL A 72 -4.17 -7.83 16.37
CA VAL A 72 -4.22 -7.09 15.10
C VAL A 72 -2.82 -7.01 14.50
N ASP A 73 -2.69 -7.48 13.27
CA ASP A 73 -1.48 -7.32 12.46
C ASP A 73 -1.60 -6.07 11.56
N GLU A 74 -2.81 -5.78 11.02
CA GLU A 74 -3.10 -4.59 10.21
C GLU A 74 -4.48 -4.00 10.52
N ILE A 75 -4.61 -2.67 10.50
CA ILE A 75 -5.88 -1.98 10.72
C ILE A 75 -5.91 -0.64 9.99
N GLY A 76 -7.08 -0.27 9.47
CA GLY A 76 -7.30 1.03 8.86
C GLY A 76 -8.75 1.51 8.95
N PRO A 77 -8.99 2.82 8.74
CA PRO A 77 -10.34 3.35 8.66
C PRO A 77 -11.06 2.78 7.42
N SER A 78 -12.31 2.39 7.60
CA SER A 78 -13.16 1.94 6.50
C SER A 78 -13.62 3.14 5.68
N LEU A 79 -13.28 3.15 4.40
CA LEU A 79 -13.72 4.19 3.46
C LEU A 79 -15.19 4.08 3.01
N ARG A 80 -15.93 3.07 3.52
CA ARG A 80 -17.36 2.86 3.17
C ARG A 80 -18.23 4.11 3.34
N TRP A 81 -17.98 4.90 4.39
CA TRP A 81 -18.78 6.09 4.75
C TRP A 81 -17.89 7.26 5.20
N ALA A 82 -16.61 7.24 4.86
CA ALA A 82 -15.63 8.22 5.29
C ALA A 82 -14.52 8.36 4.24
N THR A 83 -13.88 9.52 4.20
CA THR A 83 -12.63 9.74 3.47
C THR A 83 -11.45 9.71 4.43
N ALA A 84 -10.25 9.37 3.95
CA ALA A 84 -9.03 9.41 4.75
C ALA A 84 -7.89 10.11 3.99
N GLN A 85 -7.07 10.87 4.72
CA GLN A 85 -5.80 11.37 4.24
C GLN A 85 -4.69 10.48 4.80
N VAL A 86 -3.82 9.96 3.93
CA VAL A 86 -2.77 9.02 4.33
C VAL A 86 -1.42 9.73 4.31
N ASN A 87 -0.86 9.92 5.51
CA ASN A 87 0.51 10.41 5.67
C ASN A 87 1.44 9.21 5.93
N ARG A 88 2.51 9.08 5.15
CA ARG A 88 3.46 7.98 5.34
C ARG A 88 4.44 8.30 6.46
N THR A 89 4.45 7.48 7.49
CA THR A 89 5.50 7.53 8.52
C THR A 89 6.82 7.05 7.90
N PRO A 90 7.92 7.83 7.98
CA PRO A 90 9.22 7.40 7.49
C PRO A 90 9.68 6.17 8.26
N ARG A 91 10.14 5.12 7.56
CA ARG A 91 10.70 3.94 8.21
C ARG A 91 11.99 4.35 8.92
N SER A 92 12.04 4.19 10.24
CA SER A 92 13.27 4.34 11.02
C SER A 92 14.21 3.16 10.69
N GLY A 93 14.99 3.30 9.62
CA GLY A 93 15.84 2.21 9.11
C GLY A 93 16.23 2.40 7.66
N GLY A 94 17.03 3.43 7.39
CA GLY A 94 17.54 3.76 6.05
C GLY A 94 18.73 4.70 6.08
N GLY A 95 19.60 4.56 7.08
CA GLY A 95 20.94 5.14 7.09
C GLY A 95 21.95 4.06 6.74
N GLY A 96 22.37 3.99 5.48
CA GLY A 96 23.38 3.05 4.99
C GLY A 96 23.48 3.11 3.47
N GLY A 97 24.45 3.87 2.97
CA GLY A 97 24.63 4.17 1.55
C GLY A 97 25.07 2.98 0.69
N PHE A 98 25.01 3.17 -0.64
CA PHE A 98 26.00 2.79 -1.67
C PHE A 98 25.44 3.23 -3.03
N GLY A 99 26.12 4.19 -3.65
CA GLY A 99 25.84 4.73 -4.97
C GLY A 99 26.98 5.65 -5.38
N GLY A 100 28.20 5.10 -5.34
CA GLY A 100 29.39 5.77 -5.84
C GLY A 100 29.31 5.92 -7.36
N GLY A 101 29.64 7.11 -7.83
CA GLY A 101 29.79 7.46 -9.24
C GLY A 101 30.42 8.83 -9.30
N GLY A 102 31.72 8.87 -9.59
CA GLY A 102 32.59 10.01 -9.32
C GLY A 102 32.37 11.23 -10.20
N GLN A 103 32.72 12.38 -9.65
CA GLN A 103 33.28 13.48 -10.42
C GLN A 103 34.45 14.06 -9.65
N GLY A 104 35.57 14.11 -10.35
CA GLY A 104 36.90 14.33 -9.80
C GLY A 104 37.12 15.74 -9.30
N ALA A 105 38.02 15.82 -8.32
CA ALA A 105 38.73 17.04 -7.99
C ALA A 105 39.51 17.55 -9.23
N PRO A 106 39.55 18.88 -9.48
CA PRO A 106 40.29 19.44 -10.61
C PRO A 106 41.79 19.41 -10.30
N GLY A 107 42.48 18.42 -10.87
CA GLY A 107 43.93 18.33 -10.86
C GLY A 107 44.54 18.88 -12.15
N GLY A 108 45.42 19.89 -12.01
CA GLY A 108 46.65 19.99 -12.80
C GLY A 108 46.58 20.58 -14.21
N ASN A 109 46.69 21.91 -14.28
CA ASN A 109 47.10 22.69 -15.46
C ASN A 109 48.59 22.50 -15.78
N TRP A 110 48.93 21.76 -16.86
CA TRP A 110 50.27 21.80 -17.49
C TRP A 110 50.21 21.44 -19.00
N GLY A 111 50.54 22.41 -19.87
CA GLY A 111 51.32 22.13 -21.09
C GLY A 111 50.66 22.26 -22.47
N GLY A 112 50.76 23.45 -23.07
CA GLY A 112 51.55 23.64 -24.32
C GLY A 112 50.91 23.45 -25.71
N ALA A 113 50.85 24.59 -26.43
CA ALA A 113 50.92 24.82 -27.90
C ALA A 113 49.62 24.75 -28.76
N PRO A 114 49.30 25.84 -29.51
CA PRO A 114 48.15 25.91 -30.41
C PRO A 114 48.55 25.63 -31.87
N ALA A 115 47.78 24.80 -32.58
CA ALA A 115 47.89 24.71 -34.04
C ALA A 115 46.60 24.21 -34.69
N GLY A 116 46.02 25.06 -35.54
CA GLY A 116 45.47 24.63 -36.82
C GLY A 116 44.00 24.22 -36.87
N GLY A 117 43.16 25.17 -37.29
CA GLY A 117 42.41 25.09 -38.56
C GLY A 117 41.28 24.05 -38.75
N GLY A 118 40.08 24.57 -39.00
CA GLY A 118 38.95 23.85 -39.63
C GLY A 118 37.92 23.35 -38.62
N GLY A 119 36.65 23.78 -38.58
CA GLY A 119 35.82 24.36 -39.64
C GLY A 119 34.81 23.33 -40.13
N GLY A 120 33.73 23.14 -39.35
CA GLY A 120 32.52 22.42 -39.75
C GLY A 120 32.54 20.92 -39.49
N TRP A 121 31.44 20.40 -38.93
CA TRP A 121 30.69 19.17 -39.24
C TRP A 121 29.84 18.83 -38.00
N GLY A 122 28.54 19.07 -38.12
CA GLY A 122 27.57 18.82 -37.05
C GLY A 122 27.45 17.33 -36.72
N GLN A 123 27.19 17.05 -35.45
CA GLN A 123 26.76 15.74 -34.97
C GLN A 123 25.52 15.92 -34.08
N PRO A 124 24.45 15.13 -34.30
CA PRO A 124 23.20 15.26 -33.57
C PRO A 124 23.30 14.69 -32.15
N ALA A 125 22.47 15.23 -31.26
CA ALA A 125 22.34 14.81 -29.87
C ALA A 125 21.93 13.32 -29.74
N PRO A 126 22.44 12.58 -28.75
CA PRO A 126 21.96 11.23 -28.46
C PRO A 126 20.63 11.31 -27.69
N SER A 127 19.51 11.18 -28.39
CA SER A 127 18.20 10.90 -27.78
C SER A 127 18.05 9.39 -27.60
N ASN A 128 18.51 8.87 -26.47
CA ASN A 128 18.27 7.48 -26.10
C ASN A 128 17.04 7.41 -25.20
N ASP A 129 15.85 7.43 -25.80
CA ASP A 129 14.58 7.27 -25.07
C ASP A 129 14.28 5.77 -24.89
N PRO A 130 14.24 5.25 -23.65
CA PRO A 130 14.12 3.83 -23.35
C PRO A 130 12.71 3.24 -23.57
N TRP A 131 11.82 3.99 -24.22
CA TRP A 131 10.42 3.61 -24.48
C TRP A 131 10.06 3.63 -25.97
N GLY A 132 11.01 3.88 -26.87
CA GLY A 132 10.81 3.92 -28.32
C GLY A 132 11.20 2.62 -29.03
N GLY A 133 10.46 1.54 -28.81
CA GLY A 133 10.66 0.27 -29.50
C GLY A 133 10.12 0.31 -30.94
N GLY A 134 11.03 0.29 -31.92
CA GLY A 134 10.71 0.10 -33.33
C GLY A 134 10.13 -1.30 -33.57
N GLY A 135 8.84 -1.35 -33.93
CA GLY A 135 8.15 -2.52 -34.44
C GLY A 135 7.58 -2.21 -35.81
N SER A 136 8.11 -2.90 -36.82
CA SER A 136 7.72 -2.85 -38.23
C SER A 136 6.21 -2.97 -38.41
N ALA A 137 5.65 -2.10 -39.25
CA ALA A 137 4.28 -2.18 -39.75
C ALA A 137 4.04 -3.54 -40.43
N GLY A 138 3.14 -4.33 -39.85
CA GLY A 138 2.63 -5.58 -40.40
C GLY A 138 1.11 -5.47 -40.58
N SER A 139 0.69 -5.63 -41.82
CA SER A 139 -0.68 -5.65 -42.33
C SER A 139 -1.61 -6.57 -41.51
N TRP A 140 -2.73 -6.03 -41.03
CA TRP A 140 -3.86 -6.81 -40.51
C TRP A 140 -5.02 -6.68 -41.48
N ASP A 141 -4.96 -7.50 -42.53
CA ASP A 141 -6.07 -7.76 -43.42
C ASP A 141 -6.54 -9.22 -43.21
N GLN A 142 -7.86 -9.37 -43.19
CA GLN A 142 -8.66 -10.60 -43.28
C GLN A 142 -8.78 -11.55 -42.07
N GLY A 143 -9.98 -11.51 -41.48
CA GLY A 143 -10.88 -12.67 -41.51
C GLY A 143 -10.90 -13.56 -40.26
N ASN A 144 -11.97 -13.42 -39.47
CA ASN A 144 -12.94 -14.49 -39.16
C ASN A 144 -13.70 -14.15 -37.87
N ASP A 145 -14.95 -13.72 -38.02
CA ASP A 145 -15.93 -13.58 -36.95
C ASP A 145 -16.19 -14.92 -36.26
N SER A 146 -15.98 -15.00 -34.96
CA SER A 146 -16.67 -15.97 -34.09
C SER A 146 -16.72 -15.43 -32.64
N PRO A 147 -17.91 -15.16 -32.07
CA PRO A 147 -18.02 -14.80 -30.66
C PRO A 147 -17.77 -16.02 -29.75
N PRO A 148 -17.20 -15.83 -28.55
CA PRO A 148 -16.91 -16.93 -27.63
C PRO A 148 -18.20 -17.54 -27.05
N PRO A 149 -18.25 -18.87 -26.81
CA PRO A 149 -19.35 -19.47 -26.08
C PRO A 149 -19.26 -19.07 -24.59
N PHE A 150 -20.45 -18.76 -24.04
CA PHE A 150 -20.86 -18.46 -22.66
C PHE A 150 -19.86 -18.74 -21.53
#